data_AF-A0A5E4EVU3-F1
#
_entry.id   AF-A0A5E4EVU3-F1
#
_cell.length_a   1.000
_cell.length_b   1.000
_cell.length_c   1.000
_cell.angle_alpha   90.00
_cell.angle_beta   90.00
_cell.angle_gamma   90.00
#
_symmetry.space_group_name_H-M   'P 1'
#
loop_
_entity.id
_entity.type
_entity.pdbx_description
1 polymer ?
#
loop_
_entity_poly.entity_id
_entity_poly.type
_entity_poly.pdbx_seq_one_letter_code
_entity_poly.pdbx_strand_id
1 'polypeptide(L)'
;MLCNRSFPIPPINKVTTVITQHNVHNHKRLDILRLFQSHQTRTMEAEANTNSSHMRAVGLDFLTKKAYTPPSWASHINPIPSHIFSLGHLPTPIHKWNLPNLPTNTEVWLKRDDLSGMQLSGNKVRKLEFLMADAVAKGADCIITIGGIQSNHCRATAVAAKYLNLDCYLILRTSKVRVDQDPGLTGNLLVERLVGAHVELISKEEYAKFGSGALTNILKERLLKEGRRPYVIPVGGSNSLGTWGYIEAIREIEEQLQRGTDKVKFDDIVVACGSGGTISGLGLGSWLSSLKAKVRAFSVCDDPDYFYDYAQSLLDGLEAGVDSRDIVNIQNWQSCLWNVERHG
;
A
#
# COMPACT_ATOMS: atom_id res chain seq x y z
N MET A 1 -18.43 1.64 16.97
CA MET A 1 -17.92 0.30 17.31
C MET A 1 -19.13 -0.63 17.30
N LEU A 2 -19.21 -1.55 16.36
CA LEU A 2 -20.29 -2.54 16.31
C LEU A 2 -19.75 -3.80 17.01
N CYS A 3 -20.33 -4.18 18.14
CA CYS A 3 -19.91 -5.36 18.92
C CYS A 3 -21.02 -6.41 18.85
N ASN A 4 -20.71 -7.61 18.37
CA ASN A 4 -21.65 -8.74 18.31
C ASN A 4 -21.61 -9.60 19.59
N ARG A 5 -21.22 -9.01 20.72
CA ARG A 5 -21.29 -9.64 22.04
C ARG A 5 -21.86 -8.63 23.02
N SER A 6 -22.97 -8.99 23.65
CA SER A 6 -23.54 -8.23 24.76
C SER A 6 -22.57 -8.27 25.94
N PHE A 7 -21.75 -7.24 26.09
CA PHE A 7 -21.03 -7.00 27.34
C PHE A 7 -21.95 -6.20 28.27
N PRO A 8 -22.17 -6.63 29.52
CA PRO A 8 -22.88 -5.80 30.49
C PRO A 8 -22.04 -4.53 30.74
N ILE A 9 -22.60 -3.38 30.37
CA ILE A 9 -21.99 -2.07 30.61
C ILE A 9 -22.19 -1.74 32.10
N PRO A 10 -21.14 -1.59 32.92
CA PRO A 10 -21.31 -1.09 34.28
C PRO A 10 -21.67 0.41 34.24
N PRO A 11 -22.47 0.91 35.21
CA PRO A 11 -22.92 2.29 35.21
C PRO A 11 -21.75 3.26 35.34
N ILE A 12 -21.74 4.27 34.48
CA ILE A 12 -20.73 5.34 34.45
C ILE A 12 -20.98 6.29 35.63
N ASN A 13 -20.17 6.15 36.69
CA ASN A 13 -20.01 7.24 37.66
C ASN A 13 -19.01 8.25 37.10
N LYS A 14 -19.44 9.50 36.96
CA LYS A 14 -18.60 10.64 36.58
C LYS A 14 -17.42 10.75 37.57
N VAL A 15 -16.20 10.58 37.09
CA VAL A 15 -15.00 11.05 37.79
C VAL A 15 -14.22 11.94 36.83
N THR A 16 -14.26 13.23 37.13
CA THR A 16 -13.37 14.25 36.58
C THR A 16 -12.02 14.10 37.28
N THR A 17 -10.97 13.66 36.58
CA THR A 17 -9.60 13.78 37.09
C THR A 17 -8.64 14.17 35.98
N VAL A 18 -8.02 15.33 36.19
CA VAL A 18 -6.88 15.91 35.50
C VAL A 18 -5.68 14.97 35.62
N ILE A 19 -5.02 14.63 34.51
CA ILE A 19 -3.75 13.88 34.54
C ILE A 19 -2.61 14.85 34.28
N THR A 20 -1.90 15.22 35.35
CA THR A 20 -0.54 15.75 35.30
C THR A 20 0.46 14.59 35.19
N GLN A 21 1.53 14.82 34.42
CA GLN A 21 2.67 13.92 34.27
C GLN A 21 3.37 13.64 35.61
N HIS A 22 3.74 12.37 35.88
CA HIS A 22 5.05 11.99 36.44
C HIS A 22 5.32 10.48 36.31
N ASN A 23 6.62 10.16 36.20
CA ASN A 23 7.25 8.88 35.88
C ASN A 23 7.07 7.76 36.94
N VAL A 24 7.29 6.51 36.47
CA VAL A 24 8.24 5.47 36.97
C VAL A 24 7.64 4.04 36.90
N HIS A 25 8.47 3.12 36.41
CA HIS A 25 8.41 1.65 36.32
C HIS A 25 7.42 0.87 37.20
N ASN A 26 6.75 -0.17 36.66
CA ASN A 26 7.12 -1.58 36.87
C ASN A 26 6.23 -2.58 36.09
N HIS A 27 6.80 -3.75 35.84
CA HIS A 27 6.22 -4.93 35.18
C HIS A 27 4.88 -5.44 35.76
N LYS A 28 4.00 -5.95 34.88
CA LYS A 28 3.32 -7.25 35.01
C LYS A 28 2.53 -7.60 33.73
N ARG A 29 2.99 -8.66 33.04
CA ARG A 29 2.20 -9.42 32.04
C ARG A 29 1.06 -10.13 32.77
N LEU A 30 -0.15 -10.04 32.25
CA LEU A 30 -1.26 -10.92 32.61
C LEU A 30 -1.43 -11.96 31.51
N ASP A 31 -1.12 -13.22 31.84
CA ASP A 31 -1.33 -14.40 31.02
C ASP A 31 -2.83 -14.75 30.95
N ILE A 32 -3.43 -14.63 29.76
CA ILE A 32 -4.75 -15.20 29.44
C ILE A 32 -4.51 -16.40 28.53
N LEU A 33 -4.19 -17.53 29.15
CA LEU A 33 -4.03 -18.82 28.47
C LEU A 33 -4.53 -19.91 29.42
N ARG A 34 -5.85 -20.01 29.56
CA ARG A 34 -6.60 -21.15 30.12
C ARG A 34 -8.09 -20.84 30.04
N LEU A 35 -8.74 -21.20 28.92
CA LEU A 35 -10.19 -21.41 28.83
C LEU A 35 -10.57 -21.89 27.41
N PHE A 36 -10.00 -23.01 26.95
CA PHE A 36 -10.58 -23.78 25.84
C PHE A 36 -10.17 -25.25 25.97
N GLN A 37 -10.93 -26.00 26.76
CA GLN A 37 -11.02 -27.45 26.65
C GLN A 37 -12.47 -27.90 26.90
N SER A 38 -12.88 -28.91 26.14
CA SER A 38 -14.17 -29.61 26.10
C SER A 38 -15.27 -28.96 25.25
N HIS A 39 -15.43 -29.44 24.02
CA HIS A 39 -16.60 -30.25 23.60
C HIS A 39 -16.43 -30.70 22.13
N GLN A 40 -16.12 -31.98 21.91
CA GLN A 40 -16.62 -32.77 20.76
C GLN A 40 -18.11 -33.03 21.03
N THR A 41 -19.06 -33.24 20.10
CA THR A 41 -19.09 -34.08 18.90
C THR A 41 -20.40 -33.79 18.15
N ARG A 42 -20.41 -33.71 16.82
CA ARG A 42 -21.35 -34.41 15.91
C ARG A 42 -21.18 -33.94 14.46
N THR A 43 -20.79 -34.88 13.62
CA THR A 43 -20.89 -34.86 12.17
C THR A 43 -22.35 -35.03 11.75
N MET A 44 -22.80 -34.23 10.76
CA MET A 44 -23.87 -34.61 9.84
C MET A 44 -23.45 -34.12 8.45
N GLU A 45 -23.24 -35.08 7.57
CA GLU A 45 -23.16 -34.88 6.12
C GLU A 45 -24.55 -34.49 5.61
N ALA A 46 -24.59 -33.48 4.75
CA ALA A 46 -25.73 -33.22 3.89
C ALA A 46 -25.19 -32.72 2.54
N GLU A 47 -25.16 -33.61 1.56
CA GLU A 47 -25.13 -33.25 0.15
C GLU A 47 -26.49 -32.66 -0.25
N ALA A 48 -26.51 -31.46 -0.85
CA ALA A 48 -27.47 -31.11 -1.90
C ALA A 48 -27.17 -29.74 -2.55
N ASN A 49 -26.99 -29.81 -3.86
CA ASN A 49 -27.39 -28.88 -4.91
C ASN A 49 -26.73 -27.50 -5.09
N THR A 50 -26.01 -27.46 -6.21
CA THR A 50 -25.67 -26.31 -7.05
C THR A 50 -26.89 -25.49 -7.50
N ASN A 51 -26.64 -24.18 -7.67
CA ASN A 51 -27.48 -23.11 -8.22
C ASN A 51 -28.26 -22.25 -7.21
N SER A 52 -27.60 -21.22 -6.68
CA SER A 52 -28.25 -19.93 -6.46
C SER A 52 -27.24 -18.77 -6.47
N SER A 53 -27.36 -17.91 -7.48
CA SER A 53 -27.11 -16.45 -7.45
C SER A 53 -26.08 -15.92 -6.46
N HIS A 54 -24.93 -15.44 -6.98
CA HIS A 54 -23.98 -14.61 -6.25
C HIS A 54 -24.60 -13.25 -5.86
N MET A 55 -25.39 -13.22 -4.80
CA MET A 55 -25.42 -12.07 -3.91
C MET A 55 -24.05 -12.05 -3.22
N ARG A 56 -23.17 -11.12 -3.64
CA ARG A 56 -21.91 -10.86 -2.91
C ARG A 56 -22.24 -10.65 -1.43
N ALA A 57 -21.63 -11.47 -0.59
CA ALA A 57 -21.78 -11.40 0.86
C ALA A 57 -21.48 -9.97 1.35
N VAL A 58 -22.28 -9.53 2.32
CA VAL A 58 -22.21 -8.21 2.94
C VAL A 58 -20.83 -8.00 3.58
N GLY A 59 -20.02 -7.09 3.01
CA GLY A 59 -19.08 -6.17 3.69
C GLY A 59 -18.04 -6.66 4.73
N LEU A 60 -17.86 -7.95 4.99
CA LEU A 60 -16.97 -8.48 6.05
C LEU A 60 -15.57 -8.87 5.57
N ASP A 61 -15.23 -8.54 4.32
CA ASP A 61 -13.99 -8.98 3.68
C ASP A 61 -12.74 -8.23 4.15
N PHE A 62 -12.88 -7.09 4.81
CA PHE A 62 -11.76 -6.28 5.28
C PHE A 62 -10.92 -7.02 6.34
N LEU A 63 -9.59 -6.88 6.27
CA LEU A 63 -8.57 -7.58 7.09
C LEU A 63 -8.59 -9.11 6.97
N THR A 64 -9.17 -9.66 5.90
CA THR A 64 -9.10 -11.11 5.64
C THR A 64 -7.91 -11.45 4.75
N LYS A 65 -7.23 -12.57 5.06
CA LYS A 65 -6.25 -13.18 4.16
C LYS A 65 -6.99 -14.02 3.13
N LYS A 66 -6.68 -13.84 1.86
CA LYS A 66 -7.30 -14.56 0.74
C LYS A 66 -6.22 -15.20 -0.11
N ALA A 67 -6.52 -16.37 -0.68
CA ALA A 67 -5.70 -16.91 -1.77
C ALA A 67 -5.75 -15.94 -2.95
N TYR A 68 -4.64 -15.80 -3.66
CA TYR A 68 -4.54 -14.94 -4.83
C TYR A 68 -4.53 -15.77 -6.10
N THR A 69 -5.20 -15.25 -7.13
CA THR A 69 -5.16 -15.81 -8.49
C THR A 69 -4.93 -14.64 -9.44
N PRO A 70 -3.87 -14.67 -10.26
CA PRO A 70 -3.58 -13.58 -11.18
C PRO A 70 -4.61 -13.52 -12.32
N PRO A 71 -4.76 -12.37 -13.00
CA PRO A 71 -5.51 -12.32 -14.25
C PRO A 71 -4.94 -13.30 -15.27
N SER A 72 -5.79 -13.82 -16.16
CA SER A 72 -5.39 -14.78 -17.18
C SER A 72 -4.26 -14.26 -18.08
N TRP A 73 -4.26 -12.97 -18.39
CA TRP A 73 -3.20 -12.32 -19.18
C TRP A 73 -1.88 -12.14 -18.40
N ALA A 74 -1.86 -12.33 -17.08
CA ALA A 74 -0.66 -12.26 -16.23
C ALA A 74 -0.25 -13.62 -15.64
N SER A 75 -0.93 -14.72 -15.98
CA SER A 75 -0.68 -16.01 -15.34
C SER A 75 0.68 -16.64 -15.66
N HIS A 76 1.43 -16.07 -16.60
CA HIS A 76 2.77 -16.51 -16.98
C HIS A 76 3.90 -15.71 -16.29
N ILE A 77 3.55 -14.62 -15.58
CA ILE A 77 4.50 -13.78 -14.84
C ILE A 77 4.94 -14.50 -13.57
N ASN A 78 6.22 -14.47 -13.21
CA ASN A 78 6.75 -15.18 -12.05
C ASN A 78 7.66 -14.31 -11.17
N PRO A 79 7.61 -14.43 -9.83
CA PRO A 79 6.77 -15.33 -9.07
C PRO A 79 5.34 -14.80 -8.91
N ILE A 80 4.37 -15.71 -8.97
CA ILE A 80 2.96 -15.42 -8.66
C ILE A 80 2.78 -15.39 -7.14
N PRO A 81 2.19 -14.33 -6.57
CA PRO A 81 1.87 -14.27 -5.15
C PRO A 81 0.84 -15.36 -4.79
N SER A 82 1.01 -16.02 -3.65
CA SER A 82 0.04 -17.04 -3.23
C SER A 82 -1.19 -16.44 -2.53
N HIS A 83 -1.04 -15.29 -1.89
CA HIS A 83 -2.06 -14.69 -1.04
C HIS A 83 -2.02 -13.16 -1.07
N ILE A 84 -3.14 -12.55 -0.68
CA ILE A 84 -3.28 -11.12 -0.38
C ILE A 84 -4.03 -10.93 0.93
N PHE A 85 -3.86 -9.76 1.55
CA PHE A 85 -4.81 -9.25 2.55
C PHE A 85 -5.74 -8.25 1.91
N SER A 86 -7.04 -8.30 2.23
CA SER A 86 -7.96 -7.23 1.87
C SER A 86 -7.78 -6.04 2.82
N LEU A 87 -7.03 -5.05 2.37
CA LEU A 87 -6.71 -3.81 3.12
C LEU A 87 -7.27 -2.57 2.44
N GLY A 88 -7.56 -2.63 1.13
CA GLY A 88 -8.13 -1.52 0.38
C GLY A 88 -9.66 -1.60 0.26
N HIS A 89 -10.31 -0.44 0.16
CA HIS A 89 -11.70 -0.34 -0.29
C HIS A 89 -11.70 -0.35 -1.83
N LEU A 90 -11.74 -1.55 -2.40
CA LEU A 90 -11.67 -1.80 -3.84
C LEU A 90 -13.00 -2.41 -4.35
N PRO A 91 -13.40 -2.15 -5.62
CA PRO A 91 -12.71 -1.33 -6.61
C PRO A 91 -12.86 0.18 -6.34
N THR A 92 -11.83 0.97 -6.67
CA THR A 92 -11.91 2.44 -6.54
C THR A 92 -12.71 3.04 -7.70
N PRO A 93 -13.49 4.11 -7.48
CA PRO A 93 -14.30 4.71 -8.53
C PRO A 93 -13.48 5.24 -9.72
N ILE A 94 -14.06 5.15 -10.92
CA ILE A 94 -13.62 5.87 -12.12
C ILE A 94 -14.75 6.83 -12.50
N HIS A 95 -14.46 8.12 -12.68
CA HIS A 95 -15.45 9.08 -13.16
C HIS A 95 -14.84 10.11 -14.11
N LYS A 96 -15.68 10.62 -15.01
CA LYS A 96 -15.30 11.69 -15.94
C LYS A 96 -15.05 12.99 -15.19
N TRP A 97 -13.98 13.68 -15.53
CA TRP A 97 -13.64 15.01 -15.04
C TRP A 97 -13.82 16.02 -16.18
N ASN A 98 -14.87 16.84 -16.07
CA ASN A 98 -15.18 17.86 -17.05
C ASN A 98 -14.31 19.10 -16.83
N LEU A 99 -13.09 19.07 -17.36
CA LEU A 99 -12.17 20.21 -17.34
C LEU A 99 -12.52 21.21 -18.46
N PRO A 100 -12.46 22.54 -18.19
CA PRO A 100 -12.60 23.54 -19.24
C PRO A 100 -11.39 23.54 -20.17
N ASN A 101 -11.57 24.01 -21.40
CA ASN A 101 -10.50 24.23 -22.39
C ASN A 101 -9.68 22.98 -22.77
N LEU A 102 -10.28 21.80 -22.67
CA LEU A 102 -9.66 20.59 -23.24
C LEU A 102 -9.65 20.67 -24.77
N PRO A 103 -8.61 20.15 -25.45
CA PRO A 103 -8.62 20.00 -26.90
C PRO A 103 -9.84 19.19 -27.36
N THR A 104 -10.34 19.50 -28.56
CA THR A 104 -11.47 18.76 -29.16
C THR A 104 -11.24 17.25 -29.13
N ASN A 105 -12.28 16.48 -28.81
CA ASN A 105 -12.23 15.01 -28.65
C ASN A 105 -11.30 14.50 -27.54
N THR A 106 -10.95 15.35 -26.56
CA THR A 106 -10.23 14.92 -25.36
C THR A 106 -11.19 14.76 -24.19
N GLU A 107 -11.13 13.61 -23.53
CA GLU A 107 -11.82 13.38 -22.27
C GLU A 107 -10.82 13.05 -21.17
N VAL A 108 -11.08 13.55 -19.96
CA VAL A 108 -10.29 13.21 -18.78
C VAL A 108 -11.15 12.42 -17.82
N TRP A 109 -10.59 11.33 -17.31
CA TRP A 109 -11.22 10.46 -16.33
C TRP A 109 -10.29 10.28 -15.14
N LEU A 110 -10.86 10.16 -13.95
CA LEU A 110 -10.13 10.03 -12.69
C LEU A 110 -10.35 8.66 -12.08
N LYS A 111 -9.28 7.87 -11.99
CA LYS A 111 -9.21 6.66 -11.16
C LYS A 111 -8.88 7.06 -9.72
N ARG A 112 -9.89 7.00 -8.84
CA ARG A 112 -9.83 7.56 -7.47
C ARG A 112 -9.16 6.64 -6.46
N ASP A 113 -7.90 6.30 -6.68
CA ASP A 113 -7.11 5.50 -5.75
C ASP A 113 -6.90 6.18 -4.39
N ASP A 114 -7.13 7.48 -4.27
CA ASP A 114 -7.24 8.19 -2.99
C ASP A 114 -8.44 7.75 -2.14
N LEU A 115 -9.47 7.12 -2.74
CA LEU A 115 -10.65 6.61 -2.03
C LEU A 115 -10.51 5.14 -1.61
N SER A 116 -9.30 4.59 -1.61
CA SER A 116 -9.01 3.19 -1.24
C SER A 116 -9.07 2.88 0.27
N GLY A 117 -9.67 3.76 1.07
CA GLY A 117 -9.86 3.63 2.53
C GLY A 117 -9.17 4.76 3.31
N MET A 118 -9.81 5.37 4.31
CA MET A 118 -9.34 6.67 4.87
C MET A 118 -7.91 6.67 5.43
N GLN A 119 -7.56 5.71 6.29
CA GLN A 119 -6.24 5.66 6.95
C GLN A 119 -5.16 5.01 6.06
N LEU A 120 -5.58 4.16 5.12
CA LEU A 120 -4.73 3.47 4.15
C LEU A 120 -4.72 4.14 2.77
N SER A 121 -5.36 5.31 2.66
CA SER A 121 -5.73 5.96 1.40
C SER A 121 -4.55 6.15 0.44
N GLY A 122 -4.85 6.05 -0.85
CA GLY A 122 -3.94 6.31 -1.94
C GLY A 122 -3.38 5.04 -2.56
N ASN A 123 -2.34 5.22 -3.37
CA ASN A 123 -1.76 4.14 -4.18
C ASN A 123 -1.07 3.03 -3.38
N LYS A 124 -0.66 3.30 -2.14
CA LYS A 124 0.23 2.40 -1.40
C LYS A 124 -0.51 1.16 -0.90
N VAL A 125 -1.81 1.26 -0.58
CA VAL A 125 -2.57 0.12 -0.05
C VAL A 125 -2.60 -1.06 -1.00
N ARG A 126 -2.76 -0.82 -2.32
CA ARG A 126 -2.77 -1.88 -3.33
C ARG A 126 -1.51 -2.75 -3.29
N LYS A 127 -0.35 -2.13 -3.08
CA LYS A 127 0.92 -2.87 -2.94
C LYS A 127 1.02 -3.56 -1.59
N LEU A 128 0.55 -2.90 -0.53
CA LEU A 128 0.58 -3.42 0.83
C LEU A 128 -0.29 -4.67 1.01
N GLU A 129 -1.37 -4.84 0.24
CA GLU A 129 -2.17 -6.07 0.26
C GLU A 129 -1.32 -7.33 0.02
N PHE A 130 -0.37 -7.25 -0.91
CA PHE A 130 0.58 -8.32 -1.24
C PHE A 130 1.75 -8.38 -0.25
N LEU A 131 2.37 -7.23 0.03
CA LEU A 131 3.55 -7.15 0.89
C LEU A 131 3.27 -7.60 2.33
N MET A 132 2.11 -7.23 2.87
CA MET A 132 1.70 -7.64 4.21
C MET A 132 1.34 -9.13 4.26
N ALA A 133 0.77 -9.68 3.18
CA ALA A 133 0.48 -11.11 3.10
C ALA A 133 1.77 -11.93 3.13
N ASP A 134 2.80 -11.50 2.41
CA ASP A 134 4.13 -12.13 2.43
C ASP A 134 4.83 -11.95 3.78
N ALA A 135 4.76 -10.76 4.40
CA ALA A 135 5.33 -10.51 5.72
C ALA A 135 4.74 -11.45 6.78
N VAL A 136 3.41 -11.58 6.84
CA VAL A 136 2.74 -12.49 7.77
C VAL A 136 3.05 -13.95 7.44
N ALA A 137 3.09 -14.34 6.15
CA ALA A 137 3.44 -15.70 5.76
C ALA A 137 4.87 -16.09 6.17
N LYS A 138 5.80 -15.14 6.17
CA LYS A 138 7.18 -15.32 6.65
C LYS A 138 7.32 -15.23 8.18
N GLY A 139 6.21 -15.09 8.90
CA GLY A 139 6.18 -15.06 10.36
C GLY A 139 6.78 -13.79 10.96
N ALA A 140 6.78 -12.67 10.22
CA ALA A 140 7.27 -11.40 10.72
C ALA A 140 6.48 -10.96 11.97
N ASP A 141 7.16 -10.33 12.93
CA ASP A 141 6.52 -9.67 14.07
C ASP A 141 6.63 -8.15 14.01
N CYS A 142 7.44 -7.63 13.10
CA CYS A 142 7.54 -6.20 12.85
C CYS A 142 7.87 -5.88 11.38
N ILE A 143 7.45 -4.69 10.96
CA ILE A 143 7.71 -4.12 9.65
C ILE A 143 8.73 -2.99 9.79
N ILE A 144 9.69 -2.94 8.87
CA ILE A 144 10.60 -1.80 8.71
C ILE A 144 10.30 -1.13 7.38
N THR A 145 10.16 0.20 7.37
CA THR A 145 10.19 0.95 6.12
C THR A 145 10.78 2.34 6.31
N ILE A 146 10.98 3.06 5.20
CA ILE A 146 11.67 4.34 5.17
C ILE A 146 11.01 5.31 4.19
N GLY A 147 11.02 6.59 4.52
CA GLY A 147 10.43 7.65 3.69
C GLY A 147 10.74 9.05 4.22
N GLY A 148 10.11 10.06 3.62
CA GLY A 148 10.15 11.43 4.16
C GLY A 148 9.23 11.60 5.37
N ILE A 149 9.42 12.68 6.14
CA ILE A 149 8.62 12.98 7.34
C ILE A 149 7.09 13.05 7.12
N GLN A 150 6.64 13.31 5.88
CA GLN A 150 5.22 13.31 5.50
C GLN A 150 4.89 12.19 4.49
N SER A 151 5.56 11.06 4.60
CA SER A 151 5.42 9.95 3.66
C SER A 151 4.06 9.25 3.76
N ASN A 152 3.26 9.36 2.69
CA ASN A 152 2.02 8.58 2.55
C ASN A 152 2.26 7.06 2.65
N HIS A 153 3.45 6.60 2.24
CA HIS A 153 3.87 5.21 2.31
C HIS A 153 4.14 4.75 3.74
N CYS A 154 4.85 5.55 4.53
CA CYS A 154 5.14 5.24 5.93
C CYS A 154 3.85 5.19 6.74
N ARG A 155 2.97 6.19 6.57
CA ARG A 155 1.63 6.21 7.17
C ARG A 155 0.80 4.98 6.80
N ALA A 156 0.68 4.65 5.51
CA ALA A 156 -0.10 3.48 5.09
C ALA A 156 0.49 2.16 5.65
N THR A 157 1.83 2.05 5.65
CA THR A 157 2.54 0.88 6.17
C THR A 157 2.33 0.71 7.68
N ALA A 158 2.42 1.79 8.45
CA ALA A 158 2.18 1.79 9.89
C ALA A 158 0.74 1.37 10.25
N VAL A 159 -0.24 1.91 9.54
CA VAL A 159 -1.65 1.55 9.74
C VAL A 159 -1.89 0.07 9.38
N ALA A 160 -1.37 -0.41 8.24
CA ALA A 160 -1.53 -1.79 7.81
C ALA A 160 -0.84 -2.79 8.77
N ALA A 161 0.37 -2.47 9.22
CA ALA A 161 1.07 -3.25 10.25
C ALA A 161 0.23 -3.34 11.53
N LYS A 162 -0.32 -2.20 11.98
CA LYS A 162 -1.14 -2.16 13.19
C LYS A 162 -2.42 -2.99 13.07
N TYR A 163 -3.10 -2.95 11.93
CA TYR A 163 -4.28 -3.79 11.68
C TYR A 163 -3.98 -5.29 11.76
N LEU A 164 -2.76 -5.69 11.37
CA LEU A 164 -2.32 -7.09 11.39
C LEU A 164 -1.54 -7.45 12.66
N ASN A 165 -1.59 -6.58 13.68
CA ASN A 165 -0.90 -6.77 14.95
C ASN A 165 0.62 -6.99 14.82
N LEU A 166 1.24 -6.24 13.91
CA LEU A 166 2.69 -6.16 13.72
C LEU A 166 3.19 -4.81 14.25
N ASP A 167 4.35 -4.80 14.91
CA ASP A 167 5.02 -3.54 15.25
C ASP A 167 5.53 -2.87 13.95
N CYS A 168 5.61 -1.54 13.93
CA CYS A 168 6.12 -0.82 12.76
C CYS A 168 7.25 0.10 13.17
N TYR A 169 8.39 -0.02 12.49
CA TYR A 169 9.56 0.82 12.63
C TYR A 169 9.75 1.64 11.36
N LEU A 170 9.73 2.95 11.51
CA LEU A 170 9.81 3.93 10.44
C LEU A 170 11.12 4.69 10.56
N ILE A 171 11.90 4.70 9.47
CA ILE A 171 13.01 5.63 9.32
C ILE A 171 12.49 6.84 8.53
N LEU A 172 12.47 8.03 9.12
CA LEU A 172 11.90 9.23 8.50
C LEU A 172 12.96 10.29 8.23
N ARG A 173 13.08 10.68 6.97
CA ARG A 173 14.02 11.69 6.50
C ARG A 173 13.51 13.10 6.75
N THR A 174 14.33 13.91 7.40
CA THR A 174 14.11 15.34 7.69
C THR A 174 15.35 16.17 7.38
N SER A 175 15.30 17.49 7.55
CA SER A 175 16.49 18.35 7.38
C SER A 175 17.48 18.15 8.54
N LYS A 176 18.78 18.34 8.27
CA LYS A 176 19.84 18.22 9.29
C LYS A 176 19.57 19.01 10.57
N VAL A 177 19.02 20.22 10.45
CA VAL A 177 18.70 21.07 11.62
C VAL A 177 17.56 20.49 12.49
N ARG A 178 16.71 19.63 11.91
CA ARG A 178 15.53 19.07 12.56
C ARG A 178 15.69 17.60 12.97
N VAL A 179 16.83 16.96 12.68
CA VAL A 179 17.01 15.52 12.94
C VAL A 179 16.98 15.20 14.44
N ASP A 180 17.50 16.10 15.26
CA ASP A 180 17.53 15.98 16.73
C ASP A 180 16.34 16.69 17.42
N GLN A 181 15.36 17.18 16.65
CA GLN A 181 14.20 17.89 17.17
C GLN A 181 12.95 17.03 17.03
N ASP A 182 12.02 17.11 17.99
CA ASP A 182 10.71 16.45 17.85
C ASP A 182 9.96 17.08 16.65
N PRO A 183 9.64 16.30 15.60
CA PRO A 183 8.94 16.79 14.42
C PRO A 183 7.45 17.09 14.69
N GLY A 184 6.98 16.87 15.92
CA GLY A 184 5.64 17.20 16.37
C GLY A 184 4.58 16.21 15.87
N LEU A 185 3.34 16.69 15.79
CA LEU A 185 2.15 15.87 15.50
C LEU A 185 1.35 16.46 14.34
N THR A 186 1.92 16.42 13.12
CA THR A 186 1.30 17.01 11.93
C THR A 186 1.17 16.01 10.78
N GLY A 187 0.07 16.12 10.02
CA GLY A 187 -0.14 15.34 8.80
C GLY A 187 -0.03 13.82 8.98
N ASN A 188 0.75 13.17 8.12
CA ASN A 188 0.98 11.72 8.13
C ASN A 188 1.66 11.23 9.42
N LEU A 189 2.61 12.02 9.94
CA LEU A 189 3.33 11.68 11.18
C LEU A 189 2.41 11.57 12.39
N LEU A 190 1.37 12.42 12.47
CA LEU A 190 0.35 12.30 13.52
C LEU A 190 -0.28 10.90 13.51
N VAL A 191 -0.68 10.42 12.33
CA VAL A 191 -1.31 9.09 12.19
C VAL A 191 -0.33 7.97 12.52
N GLU A 192 0.91 8.07 12.04
CA GLU A 192 1.99 7.10 12.33
C GLU A 192 2.20 6.94 13.85
N ARG A 193 2.26 8.05 14.58
CA ARG A 193 2.38 8.04 16.05
C ARG A 193 1.11 7.52 16.74
N LEU A 194 -0.07 7.91 16.27
CA LEU A 194 -1.36 7.45 16.83
C LEU A 194 -1.52 5.92 16.75
N VAL A 195 -1.04 5.28 15.68
CA VAL A 195 -1.07 3.81 15.56
C VAL A 195 0.09 3.12 16.29
N GLY A 196 0.99 3.89 16.91
CA GLY A 196 2.08 3.39 17.74
C GLY A 196 3.34 3.00 16.98
N ALA A 197 3.62 3.61 15.81
CA ALA A 197 4.86 3.33 15.09
C ALA A 197 6.09 3.89 15.82
N HIS A 198 7.18 3.13 15.82
CA HIS A 198 8.50 3.57 16.26
C HIS A 198 9.14 4.43 15.17
N VAL A 199 9.56 5.65 15.50
CA VAL A 199 10.11 6.60 14.53
C VAL A 199 11.58 6.88 14.84
N GLU A 200 12.45 6.62 13.87
CA GLU A 200 13.86 7.01 13.87
C GLU A 200 14.08 8.09 12.80
N LEU A 201 14.66 9.22 13.18
CA LEU A 201 14.90 10.34 12.26
C LEU A 201 16.30 10.25 11.67
N ILE A 202 16.39 10.60 10.38
CA ILE A 202 17.67 10.75 9.68
C ILE A 202 17.69 12.04 8.88
N SER A 203 18.87 12.57 8.62
CA SER A 203 19.05 13.71 7.73
C SER A 203 18.93 13.31 6.25
N LYS A 204 18.71 14.29 5.38
CA LYS A 204 18.69 14.06 3.92
C LYS A 204 20.07 13.62 3.41
N GLU A 205 21.11 14.13 4.03
CA GLU A 205 22.50 13.87 3.71
C GLU A 205 22.88 12.42 4.04
N GLU A 206 22.45 11.90 5.20
CA GLU A 206 22.62 10.49 5.55
C GLU A 206 21.85 9.57 4.59
N TYR A 207 20.62 9.93 4.25
CA TYR A 207 19.84 9.18 3.25
C TYR A 207 20.56 9.14 1.90
N ALA A 208 21.09 10.27 1.43
CA ALA A 208 21.82 10.34 0.16
C ALA A 208 23.13 9.54 0.20
N LYS A 209 23.83 9.54 1.35
CA LYS A 209 25.11 8.84 1.52
C LYS A 209 24.96 7.32 1.56
N PHE A 210 23.99 6.81 2.31
CA PHE A 210 23.87 5.37 2.56
C PHE A 210 22.79 4.69 1.71
N GLY A 211 21.77 5.44 1.28
CA GLY A 211 20.62 4.88 0.60
C GLY A 211 19.67 4.12 1.53
N SER A 212 18.45 3.91 1.05
CA SER A 212 17.38 3.28 1.84
C SER A 212 17.67 1.82 2.22
N GLY A 213 18.31 1.06 1.33
CA GLY A 213 18.65 -0.35 1.57
C GLY A 213 19.62 -0.53 2.74
N ALA A 214 20.72 0.21 2.77
CA ALA A 214 21.69 0.10 3.86
C ALA A 214 21.09 0.54 5.20
N LEU A 215 20.37 1.66 5.22
CA LEU A 215 19.74 2.18 6.44
C LEU A 215 18.71 1.22 7.03
N THR A 216 17.86 0.63 6.19
CA THR A 216 16.88 -0.37 6.66
C THR A 216 17.55 -1.69 7.07
N ASN A 217 18.66 -2.09 6.44
CA ASN A 217 19.42 -3.27 6.84
C ASN A 217 20.11 -3.11 8.21
N ILE A 218 20.66 -1.93 8.52
CA ILE A 218 21.24 -1.64 9.84
C ILE A 218 20.18 -1.83 10.93
N LEU A 219 18.99 -1.26 10.73
CA LEU A 219 17.88 -1.43 11.66
C LEU A 219 17.41 -2.89 11.75
N LYS A 220 17.33 -3.59 10.60
CA LYS A 220 16.97 -5.00 10.53
C LYS A 220 17.93 -5.86 11.36
N GLU A 221 19.24 -5.66 11.23
CA GLU A 221 20.25 -6.39 11.99
C GLU A 221 20.16 -6.12 13.49
N ARG A 222 19.88 -4.86 13.89
CA ARG A 222 19.63 -4.51 15.29
C ARG A 222 18.44 -5.29 15.86
N LEU A 223 17.30 -5.25 15.17
CA LEU A 223 16.09 -5.95 15.61
C LEU A 223 16.26 -7.47 15.62
N LEU A 224 17.00 -8.05 14.68
CA LEU A 224 17.33 -9.48 14.68
C LEU A 224 18.15 -9.88 15.92
N LYS A 225 19.13 -9.05 16.34
CA LYS A 225 19.92 -9.27 17.57
C LYS A 225 19.05 -9.16 18.83
N GLU A 226 17.97 -8.41 18.79
CA GLU A 226 16.95 -8.32 19.84
C GLU A 226 15.93 -9.48 19.81
N GLY A 227 16.11 -10.46 18.91
CA GLY A 227 15.24 -11.63 18.80
C GLY A 227 13.92 -11.38 18.04
N ARG A 228 13.81 -10.23 17.35
CA ARG A 228 12.65 -9.90 16.51
C ARG A 228 12.72 -10.57 15.14
N ARG A 229 11.61 -10.57 14.42
CA ARG A 229 11.51 -11.07 13.04
C ARG A 229 11.08 -9.94 12.10
N PRO A 230 12.00 -9.02 11.75
CA PRO A 230 11.68 -7.87 10.90
C PRO A 230 11.49 -8.24 9.43
N TYR A 231 10.47 -7.64 8.82
CA TYR A 231 10.25 -7.64 7.38
C TYR A 231 10.43 -6.23 6.81
N VAL A 232 11.34 -6.08 5.84
CA VAL A 232 11.63 -4.78 5.23
C VAL A 232 10.74 -4.54 4.02
N ILE A 233 10.01 -3.44 4.04
CA ILE A 233 9.27 -2.93 2.88
C ILE A 233 10.06 -1.75 2.29
N PRO A 234 10.50 -1.81 1.02
CA PRO A 234 11.26 -0.72 0.40
C PRO A 234 10.41 0.53 0.21
N VAL A 235 11.08 1.65 -0.09
CA VAL A 235 10.44 2.96 -0.30
C VAL A 235 9.26 2.84 -1.26
N GLY A 236 8.08 3.29 -0.81
CA GLY A 236 6.87 3.31 -1.62
C GLY A 236 6.28 1.92 -1.93
N GLY A 237 6.74 0.87 -1.25
CA GLY A 237 6.34 -0.52 -1.48
C GLY A 237 6.78 -1.03 -2.85
N SER A 238 7.85 -0.46 -3.40
CA SER A 238 8.30 -0.76 -4.76
C SER A 238 9.30 -1.91 -4.75
N ASN A 239 8.79 -3.11 -4.97
CA ASN A 239 9.54 -4.29 -5.35
C ASN A 239 8.66 -5.12 -6.31
N SER A 240 9.19 -6.20 -6.87
CA SER A 240 8.47 -7.08 -7.79
C SER A 240 7.14 -7.58 -7.21
N LEU A 241 7.10 -7.97 -5.93
CA LEU A 241 5.85 -8.38 -5.26
C LEU A 241 4.81 -7.24 -5.18
N GLY A 242 5.23 -6.04 -4.78
CA GLY A 242 4.35 -4.87 -4.67
C GLY A 242 3.82 -4.38 -6.01
N THR A 243 4.53 -4.65 -7.11
CA THR A 243 4.10 -4.34 -8.48
C THR A 243 2.77 -5.02 -8.83
N TRP A 244 2.49 -6.22 -8.28
CA TRP A 244 1.21 -6.91 -8.47
C TRP A 244 0.00 -6.08 -8.06
N GLY A 245 0.14 -5.19 -7.07
CA GLY A 245 -0.94 -4.27 -6.67
C GLY A 245 -1.43 -3.37 -7.80
N TYR A 246 -0.56 -3.02 -8.75
CA TYR A 246 -0.93 -2.20 -9.91
C TYR A 246 -1.18 -2.99 -11.19
N ILE A 247 -0.70 -4.24 -11.28
CA ILE A 247 -1.22 -5.22 -12.25
C ILE A 247 -2.72 -5.45 -11.97
N GLU A 248 -3.09 -5.63 -10.70
CA GLU A 248 -4.48 -5.74 -10.26
C GLU A 248 -5.31 -4.49 -10.53
N ALA A 249 -4.70 -3.30 -10.44
CA ALA A 249 -5.40 -2.07 -10.79
C ALA A 249 -5.81 -2.04 -12.27
N ILE A 250 -5.01 -2.62 -13.17
CA ILE A 250 -5.37 -2.75 -14.59
C ILE A 250 -6.52 -3.75 -14.76
N ARG A 251 -6.44 -4.93 -14.12
CA ARG A 251 -7.55 -5.91 -14.10
C ARG A 251 -8.85 -5.28 -13.61
N GLU A 252 -8.75 -4.47 -12.55
CA GLU A 252 -9.86 -3.72 -11.98
C GLU A 252 -10.46 -2.71 -12.98
N ILE A 253 -9.62 -1.98 -13.72
CA ILE A 253 -10.08 -1.05 -14.76
C ILE A 253 -10.80 -1.81 -15.89
N GLU A 254 -10.25 -2.93 -16.37
CA GLU A 254 -10.90 -3.76 -17.40
C GLU A 254 -12.28 -4.25 -16.94
N GLU A 255 -12.39 -4.78 -15.72
CA GLU A 255 -13.67 -5.22 -15.16
C GLU A 255 -14.68 -4.06 -15.04
N GLN A 256 -14.21 -2.86 -14.66
CA GLN A 256 -15.06 -1.67 -14.57
C GLN A 256 -15.57 -1.22 -15.94
N LEU A 257 -14.71 -1.25 -16.97
CA LEU A 257 -15.11 -0.93 -18.34
C LEU A 257 -16.10 -1.96 -18.92
N GLN A 258 -15.92 -3.24 -18.62
CA GLN A 258 -16.83 -4.31 -19.07
C GLN A 258 -18.22 -4.21 -18.44
N ARG A 259 -18.32 -3.73 -17.19
CA ARG A 259 -19.60 -3.56 -16.48
C ARG A 259 -20.27 -2.21 -16.76
N GLY A 260 -19.54 -1.24 -17.33
CA GLY A 260 -20.05 0.08 -17.66
C GLY A 260 -21.12 0.05 -18.76
N THR A 261 -22.00 1.05 -18.76
CA THR A 261 -23.02 1.23 -19.82
C THR A 261 -22.44 1.92 -21.05
N ASP A 262 -21.41 2.73 -20.86
CA ASP A 262 -20.74 3.47 -21.93
C ASP A 262 -19.56 2.66 -22.45
N LYS A 263 -19.42 2.58 -23.78
CA LYS A 263 -18.24 1.98 -24.45
C LYS A 263 -17.06 2.95 -24.38
N VAL A 264 -16.55 3.18 -23.18
CA VAL A 264 -15.36 4.00 -22.95
C VAL A 264 -14.12 3.16 -23.21
N LYS A 265 -13.15 3.74 -23.93
CA LYS A 265 -11.79 3.21 -24.08
C LYS A 265 -10.82 4.28 -23.61
N PHE A 266 -9.82 3.88 -22.84
CA PHE A 266 -8.73 4.77 -22.42
C PHE A 266 -7.52 4.58 -23.32
N ASP A 267 -7.08 5.66 -23.96
CA ASP A 267 -5.87 5.64 -24.80
C ASP A 267 -4.59 5.85 -23.99
N ASP A 268 -4.68 6.60 -22.89
CA ASP A 268 -3.55 6.95 -22.03
C ASP A 268 -3.90 6.82 -20.54
N ILE A 269 -2.92 6.41 -19.73
CA ILE A 269 -2.95 6.44 -18.26
C ILE A 269 -1.86 7.39 -17.79
N VAL A 270 -2.24 8.47 -17.11
CA VAL A 270 -1.30 9.46 -16.59
C VAL A 270 -1.10 9.29 -15.10
N VAL A 271 0.16 9.26 -14.64
CA VAL A 271 0.48 9.00 -13.22
C VAL A 271 1.77 9.69 -12.77
N ALA A 272 1.83 10.13 -11.51
CA ALA A 272 3.07 10.62 -10.90
C ALA A 272 4.00 9.46 -10.50
N CYS A 273 5.30 9.60 -10.72
CA CYS A 273 6.32 8.62 -10.36
C CYS A 273 7.28 9.18 -9.30
N GLY A 274 7.33 8.55 -8.13
CA GLY A 274 8.31 8.89 -7.09
C GLY A 274 9.00 7.68 -6.45
N SER A 275 8.67 6.46 -6.86
CA SER A 275 9.34 5.24 -6.39
C SER A 275 9.27 4.06 -7.38
N GLY A 276 8.82 4.27 -8.63
CA GLY A 276 8.78 3.22 -9.67
C GLY A 276 7.64 2.19 -9.61
N GLY A 277 7.38 1.53 -8.48
CA GLY A 277 6.53 0.32 -8.49
C GLY A 277 5.06 0.49 -8.92
N THR A 278 4.52 1.72 -8.93
CA THR A 278 3.18 1.97 -9.52
C THR A 278 3.24 1.98 -11.04
N ILE A 279 4.26 2.63 -11.61
CA ILE A 279 4.41 2.71 -13.07
C ILE A 279 4.79 1.36 -13.67
N SER A 280 5.60 0.55 -12.97
CA SER A 280 5.92 -0.80 -13.41
C SER A 280 4.68 -1.68 -13.51
N GLY A 281 3.78 -1.61 -12.52
CA GLY A 281 2.58 -2.45 -12.50
C GLY A 281 1.53 -1.98 -13.51
N LEU A 282 1.34 -0.65 -13.65
CA LEU A 282 0.47 -0.09 -14.67
C LEU A 282 0.99 -0.39 -16.08
N GLY A 283 2.28 -0.19 -16.32
CA GLY A 283 2.92 -0.45 -17.61
C GLY A 283 2.79 -1.91 -18.00
N LEU A 284 3.21 -2.83 -17.12
CA LEU A 284 3.17 -4.27 -17.39
C LEU A 284 1.73 -4.76 -17.54
N GLY A 285 0.83 -4.34 -16.64
CA GLY A 285 -0.57 -4.72 -16.71
C GLY A 285 -1.23 -4.20 -18.00
N SER A 286 -1.01 -2.93 -18.35
CA SER A 286 -1.56 -2.37 -19.60
C SER A 286 -0.99 -3.05 -20.83
N TRP A 287 0.32 -3.36 -20.81
CA TRP A 287 1.00 -4.07 -21.89
C TRP A 287 0.46 -5.49 -22.10
N LEU A 288 0.11 -6.23 -21.05
CA LEU A 288 -0.36 -7.61 -21.18
C LEU A 288 -1.88 -7.73 -21.38
N SER A 289 -2.64 -6.81 -20.81
CA SER A 289 -4.10 -6.82 -20.83
C SER A 289 -4.70 -6.35 -22.17
N SER A 290 -6.04 -6.41 -22.28
CA SER A 290 -6.77 -5.88 -23.43
C SER A 290 -6.88 -4.35 -23.41
N LEU A 291 -6.58 -3.71 -22.27
CA LEU A 291 -6.64 -2.27 -22.10
C LEU A 291 -5.69 -1.54 -23.08
N LYS A 292 -4.42 -1.98 -23.15
CA LYS A 292 -3.38 -1.44 -24.05
C LYS A 292 -3.24 0.09 -24.04
N ALA A 293 -3.62 0.74 -22.94
CA ALA A 293 -3.47 2.18 -22.77
C ALA A 293 -1.99 2.54 -22.57
N LYS A 294 -1.54 3.64 -23.17
CA LYS A 294 -0.16 4.12 -23.02
C LYS A 294 0.03 4.68 -21.62
N VAL A 295 0.98 4.14 -20.85
CA VAL A 295 1.26 4.63 -19.51
C VAL A 295 2.26 5.78 -19.58
N ARG A 296 1.83 6.98 -19.18
CA ARG A 296 2.65 8.19 -19.10
C ARG A 296 2.91 8.55 -17.65
N ALA A 297 4.18 8.47 -17.28
CA ALA A 297 4.65 8.75 -15.95
C ALA A 297 5.35 10.11 -15.90
N PHE A 298 5.07 10.89 -14.86
CA PHE A 298 5.79 12.13 -14.58
C PHE A 298 6.63 11.97 -13.32
N SER A 299 7.96 11.93 -13.46
CA SER A 299 8.87 11.83 -12.32
C SER A 299 8.75 13.09 -11.47
N VAL A 300 8.56 12.93 -10.14
CA VAL A 300 8.44 14.06 -9.18
C VAL A 300 9.67 14.24 -8.30
N CYS A 301 10.60 13.30 -8.39
CA CYS A 301 11.96 13.31 -7.86
C CYS A 301 12.83 12.56 -8.85
N ASP A 302 14.15 12.67 -8.77
CA ASP A 302 15.11 11.98 -9.65
C ASP A 302 14.84 12.18 -11.16
N ASP A 303 15.69 11.63 -12.02
CA ASP A 303 15.55 11.74 -13.47
C ASP A 303 14.79 10.53 -14.06
N PRO A 304 14.29 10.64 -15.31
CA PRO A 304 13.60 9.54 -15.97
C PRO A 304 14.42 8.25 -16.11
N ASP A 305 15.72 8.33 -16.39
CA ASP A 305 16.57 7.14 -16.59
C ASP A 305 16.68 6.32 -15.31
N TYR A 306 16.82 6.99 -14.16
CA TYR A 306 16.73 6.33 -12.86
C TYR A 306 15.45 5.48 -12.71
N PHE A 307 14.28 6.00 -13.10
CA PHE A 307 13.03 5.23 -12.98
C PHE A 307 12.85 4.17 -14.04
N TYR A 308 13.40 4.34 -15.24
CA TYR A 308 13.42 3.26 -16.22
C TYR A 308 14.23 2.08 -15.68
N ASP A 309 15.45 2.32 -15.21
CA ASP A 309 16.33 1.27 -14.71
C ASP A 309 15.75 0.63 -13.44
N TYR A 310 15.17 1.45 -12.55
CA TYR A 310 14.47 0.95 -11.38
C TYR A 310 13.26 0.11 -11.77
N ALA A 311 12.42 0.56 -12.71
CA ALA A 311 11.29 -0.20 -13.21
C ALA A 311 11.74 -1.51 -13.86
N GLN A 312 12.81 -1.50 -14.65
CA GLN A 312 13.40 -2.69 -15.25
C GLN A 312 13.76 -3.72 -14.20
N SER A 313 14.44 -3.32 -13.11
CA SER A 313 14.78 -4.24 -12.02
C SER A 313 13.55 -4.92 -11.39
N LEU A 314 12.41 -4.23 -11.35
CA LEU A 314 11.16 -4.81 -10.84
C LEU A 314 10.55 -5.80 -11.84
N LEU A 315 10.64 -5.51 -13.13
CA LEU A 315 10.16 -6.37 -14.23
C LEU A 315 11.03 -7.62 -14.37
N ASP A 316 12.34 -7.48 -14.21
CA ASP A 316 13.29 -8.61 -14.20
C ASP A 316 13.01 -9.54 -13.03
N GLY A 317 12.75 -8.99 -11.84
CA GLY A 317 12.32 -9.78 -10.68
C GLY A 317 10.90 -10.35 -10.79
N LEU A 318 10.16 -9.98 -11.85
CA LEU A 318 8.90 -10.59 -12.26
C LEU A 318 9.06 -11.52 -13.48
N GLU A 319 10.28 -11.73 -13.95
CA GLU A 319 10.59 -12.52 -15.16
C GLU A 319 9.71 -12.11 -16.35
N ALA A 320 9.37 -10.82 -16.44
CA ALA A 320 8.31 -10.35 -17.33
C ALA A 320 8.70 -10.37 -18.82
N GLY A 321 10.00 -10.44 -19.12
CA GLY A 321 10.51 -10.53 -20.49
C GLY A 321 10.22 -9.31 -21.36
N VAL A 322 10.07 -8.13 -20.75
CA VAL A 322 9.78 -6.85 -21.42
C VAL A 322 10.74 -5.76 -20.97
N ASP A 323 11.02 -4.81 -21.87
CA ASP A 323 11.78 -3.61 -21.53
C ASP A 323 10.85 -2.52 -20.96
N SER A 324 11.22 -1.94 -19.83
CA SER A 324 10.53 -0.82 -19.19
C SER A 324 10.28 0.37 -20.12
N ARG A 325 11.20 0.62 -21.08
CA ARG A 325 11.14 1.71 -22.06
C ARG A 325 10.12 1.45 -23.18
N ASP A 326 9.72 0.19 -23.38
CA ASP A 326 8.69 -0.18 -24.35
C ASP A 326 7.27 -0.02 -23.78
N ILE A 327 7.13 -0.15 -22.46
CA ILE A 327 5.81 -0.26 -21.79
C ILE A 327 5.38 0.97 -21.01
N VAL A 328 6.31 1.89 -20.71
CA VAL A 328 6.02 3.16 -20.01
C VAL A 328 6.79 4.31 -20.68
N ASN A 329 6.17 5.48 -20.77
CA ASN A 329 6.84 6.72 -21.14
C ASN A 329 7.02 7.60 -19.89
N ILE A 330 8.26 7.78 -19.44
CA ILE A 330 8.61 8.57 -18.26
C ILE A 330 9.17 9.94 -18.68
N GLN A 331 8.59 11.00 -18.13
CA GLN A 331 8.98 12.39 -18.38
C GLN A 331 9.29 13.11 -17.07
N ASN A 332 10.15 14.13 -17.11
CA ASN A 332 10.39 14.98 -15.95
C ASN A 332 9.23 15.95 -15.76
N TRP A 333 8.67 16.06 -14.55
CA TRP A 333 7.59 17.01 -14.26
C TRP A 333 7.92 18.46 -14.65
N GLN A 334 9.20 18.86 -14.56
CA GLN A 334 9.64 20.21 -14.91
C GLN A 334 9.47 20.52 -16.40
N SER A 335 9.63 19.53 -17.28
CA SER A 335 9.42 19.71 -18.72
C SER A 335 7.98 20.08 -19.08
N CYS A 336 7.01 19.81 -18.20
CA CYS A 336 5.63 20.23 -18.38
C CYS A 336 5.42 21.73 -18.11
N LEU A 337 6.17 22.32 -17.17
CA LEU A 337 6.04 23.74 -16.83
C LEU A 337 6.59 24.64 -17.95
N TRP A 338 7.72 24.25 -18.56
CA TRP A 338 8.37 25.03 -19.61
C TRP A 338 7.61 25.06 -20.95
N ASN A 339 6.66 24.15 -21.16
CA ASN A 339 5.82 24.15 -22.36
C ASN A 339 4.57 25.03 -22.24
N VAL A 340 4.16 25.40 -21.02
CA VAL A 340 3.01 26.30 -20.82
C VAL A 340 3.39 27.75 -21.12
N GLU A 341 4.65 28.15 -20.90
CA GLU A 341 5.12 29.53 -21.13
C GLU A 341 5.40 29.86 -22.61
N ARG A 342 5.45 28.88 -23.52
CA ARG A 342 5.69 29.14 -24.96
C ARG A 342 4.43 29.29 -25.80
N HIS A 343 3.26 29.07 -25.22
CA HIS A 343 1.96 29.18 -25.91
C HIS A 343 0.98 30.10 -25.17
N GLY A 344 1.49 31.02 -24.33
CA GLY A 344 0.73 32.10 -23.71
C GLY A 344 0.74 33.37 -24.55
#